data_AF-A0A952E5V9-F1
#
_entry.id   AF-A0A952E5V9-F1
#
_cell.length_a   1.000
_cell.length_b   1.000
_cell.length_c   1.000
_cell.angle_alpha   90.00
_cell.angle_beta   90.00
_cell.angle_gamma   90.00
#
_symmetry.space_group_name_H-M   'P 1'
#
loop_
_entity.id
_entity.type
_entity.pdbx_description
1 polymer ?
#
loop_
_entity_poly.entity_id
_entity_poly.type
_entity_poly.pdbx_seq_one_letter_code
_entity_poly.pdbx_strand_id
1 'polypeptide(L)'
;MVEELERKLDSFDPDERKQTLTALCEKAEAGEIDLSEPGTDVNMHCHTFFSYNTYSYSPSKFAWLARKAGLAVAGVVDFDVLDALDEFLAAARMLGLKACAGLETRVYVPEFATRVINSPGEPGISYHMGVGFPKAQLQGEQKQFLLNLRHTAQKRNRDLMGRVNQHLKPVDLDYEKDVLVLTPGGNVTERHMCLAYTRKAQEIFSDEDELAKFWSEKLGVEIESSALPNGRKLLDAIRAKTMKRGGVGYIPPDKGSFPMMADTNRFILASGAIPVHTWLDGTSQGEKDIEELLDVAMSTGAAAINVIPDRNYTPGAKNEKTDNLYHVIELAEKRHLPVVVGTEMNSPGQKFVDDYKTEELSPLVPVFLKSAHIFYAHSVLQQKSGLGYTSEWAKKNFNNVAEKNKFFEQLGIVLKPQNEDMLIGLSENVIAEEVLEKV
;
A
#
# COMPACT_ATOMS: atom_id res chain seq x y z
N MET A 1 -21.81 -3.35 21.00
CA MET A 1 -20.82 -4.36 21.45
C MET A 1 -19.82 -4.70 20.36
N VAL A 2 -20.24 -5.12 19.15
CA VAL A 2 -19.33 -5.37 18.02
C VAL A 2 -18.57 -4.10 17.58
N GLU A 3 -19.26 -2.97 17.40
CA GLU A 3 -18.61 -1.69 17.02
C GLU A 3 -17.53 -1.23 18.02
N GLU A 4 -17.72 -1.52 19.31
CA GLU A 4 -16.73 -1.18 20.34
C GLU A 4 -15.49 -2.05 20.22
N LEU A 5 -15.66 -3.37 20.03
CA LEU A 5 -14.55 -4.29 19.75
C LEU A 5 -13.85 -3.90 18.45
N GLU A 6 -14.61 -3.61 17.40
CA GLU A 6 -14.06 -3.14 16.14
C GLU A 6 -13.21 -1.86 16.32
N ARG A 7 -13.59 -0.94 17.21
CA ARG A 7 -12.78 0.25 17.50
C ARG A 7 -11.50 -0.10 18.28
N LYS A 8 -11.54 -1.08 19.18
CA LYS A 8 -10.36 -1.54 19.94
C LYS A 8 -9.30 -2.22 19.06
N LEU A 9 -9.68 -2.72 17.88
CA LEU A 9 -8.71 -3.20 16.89
C LEU A 9 -7.76 -2.11 16.41
N ASP A 10 -8.06 -0.82 16.58
CA ASP A 10 -7.15 0.29 16.22
C ASP A 10 -6.26 0.74 17.38
N SER A 11 -6.30 0.04 18.53
CA SER A 11 -5.37 0.29 19.64
C SER A 11 -3.93 0.19 19.18
N PHE A 12 -3.04 1.04 19.70
CA PHE A 12 -1.61 0.93 19.44
C PHE A 12 -0.97 -0.22 20.22
N ASP A 13 -1.66 -0.77 21.23
CA ASP A 13 -1.23 -1.97 21.95
C ASP A 13 -1.49 -3.24 21.11
N PRO A 14 -0.45 -3.96 20.64
CA PRO A 14 -0.61 -5.18 19.85
C PRO A 14 -1.33 -6.30 20.60
N ASP A 15 -1.19 -6.39 21.93
CA ASP A 15 -1.85 -7.43 22.71
C ASP A 15 -3.35 -7.16 22.83
N GLU A 16 -3.75 -5.89 22.99
CA GLU A 16 -5.16 -5.49 22.97
C GLU A 16 -5.80 -5.80 21.61
N ARG A 17 -5.11 -5.50 20.51
CA ARG A 17 -5.60 -5.82 19.15
C ARG A 17 -5.80 -7.32 18.97
N LYS A 18 -4.81 -8.14 19.37
CA LYS A 18 -4.88 -9.59 19.24
C LYS A 18 -6.03 -10.19 20.07
N GLN A 19 -6.15 -9.80 21.34
CA GLN A 19 -7.23 -10.27 22.22
C GLN A 19 -8.61 -9.86 21.67
N THR A 20 -8.72 -8.62 21.17
CA THR A 20 -9.95 -8.12 20.57
C THR A 20 -10.32 -8.89 19.31
N LEU A 21 -9.34 -9.21 18.45
CA LEU A 21 -9.58 -10.02 17.25
C LEU A 21 -10.04 -11.43 17.61
N THR A 22 -9.39 -12.07 18.58
CA THR A 22 -9.81 -13.39 19.08
C THR A 22 -11.27 -13.36 19.57
N ALA A 23 -11.65 -12.36 20.37
CA ALA A 23 -13.02 -12.22 20.85
C ALA A 23 -14.04 -11.99 19.71
N LEU A 24 -13.64 -11.31 18.63
CA LEU A 24 -14.48 -11.16 17.44
C LEU A 24 -14.62 -12.47 16.67
N CYS A 25 -13.55 -13.24 16.52
CA CYS A 25 -13.60 -14.58 15.92
C CYS A 25 -14.51 -15.53 16.71
N GLU A 26 -14.37 -15.59 18.05
CA GLU A 26 -15.21 -16.42 18.92
C GLU A 26 -16.70 -16.08 18.77
N LYS A 27 -17.03 -14.79 18.62
CA LYS A 27 -18.40 -14.34 18.38
C LYS A 27 -18.93 -14.73 17.00
N ALA A 28 -18.09 -14.68 15.97
CA ALA A 28 -18.45 -15.15 14.65
C ALA A 28 -18.68 -16.67 14.64
N GLU A 29 -17.82 -17.43 15.30
CA GLU A 29 -17.96 -18.89 15.47
C GLU A 29 -19.21 -19.29 16.25
N ALA A 30 -19.59 -18.49 17.26
CA ALA A 30 -20.84 -18.65 18.01
C ALA A 30 -22.10 -18.23 17.23
N GLY A 31 -21.96 -17.69 16.01
CA GLY A 31 -23.07 -17.18 15.20
C GLY A 31 -23.65 -15.84 15.68
N GLU A 32 -22.95 -15.12 16.56
CA GLU A 32 -23.34 -13.78 17.02
C GLU A 32 -22.99 -12.69 16.02
N ILE A 33 -22.02 -12.95 15.12
CA ILE A 33 -21.60 -12.06 14.04
C ILE A 33 -21.66 -12.84 12.73
N ASP A 34 -22.45 -12.36 11.78
CA ASP A 34 -22.48 -12.90 10.43
C ASP A 34 -21.29 -12.37 9.61
N LEU A 35 -20.53 -13.28 9.00
CA LEU A 35 -19.40 -12.96 8.14
C LEU A 35 -19.74 -13.39 6.71
N SER A 36 -19.77 -12.44 5.79
CA SER A 36 -20.13 -12.70 4.39
C SER A 36 -19.23 -13.75 3.75
N GLU A 37 -19.79 -14.63 2.91
CA GLU A 37 -18.98 -15.54 2.11
C GLU A 37 -18.02 -14.75 1.20
N PRO A 38 -16.77 -15.21 0.98
CA PRO A 38 -15.86 -14.57 0.06
C PRO A 38 -16.43 -14.49 -1.36
N GLY A 39 -16.49 -13.29 -1.91
CA GLY A 39 -16.90 -13.02 -3.29
C GLY A 39 -15.72 -12.99 -4.26
N THR A 40 -15.74 -12.03 -5.18
CA THR A 40 -14.69 -11.80 -6.20
C THR A 40 -13.90 -10.52 -5.96
N ASP A 41 -14.40 -9.65 -5.07
CA ASP A 41 -13.84 -8.32 -4.84
C ASP A 41 -12.51 -8.45 -4.08
N VAL A 42 -11.53 -7.63 -4.45
CA VAL A 42 -10.19 -7.64 -3.85
C VAL A 42 -9.77 -6.23 -3.42
N ASN A 43 -8.94 -6.15 -2.38
CA ASN A 43 -8.22 -4.92 -2.04
C ASN A 43 -6.83 -5.29 -1.53
N MET A 44 -5.85 -5.29 -2.43
CA MET A 44 -4.48 -5.75 -2.21
C MET A 44 -3.50 -4.63 -1.89
N HIS A 45 -3.96 -3.38 -1.93
CA HIS A 45 -3.15 -2.20 -1.66
C HIS A 45 -3.90 -1.28 -0.70
N CYS A 46 -3.61 -1.44 0.58
CA CYS A 46 -4.09 -0.59 1.67
C CYS A 46 -2.93 -0.27 2.61
N HIS A 47 -2.76 1.00 2.98
CA HIS A 47 -1.81 1.38 4.04
C HIS A 47 -2.44 1.13 5.41
N THR A 48 -1.61 0.87 6.42
CA THR A 48 -2.02 0.80 7.82
C THR A 48 -1.53 2.01 8.61
N PHE A 49 -1.84 2.07 9.90
CA PHE A 49 -1.30 3.07 10.81
C PHE A 49 0.23 3.04 10.99
N PHE A 50 0.93 2.03 10.43
CA PHE A 50 2.39 1.92 10.46
C PHE A 50 3.03 2.78 9.38
N SER A 51 2.27 3.30 8.43
CA SER A 51 2.72 4.39 7.56
C SER A 51 1.76 5.56 7.56
N TYR A 52 0.58 5.43 6.96
CA TYR A 52 -0.54 6.34 7.14
C TYR A 52 -1.82 5.74 6.54
N ASN A 53 -2.81 5.51 7.41
CA ASN A 53 -4.18 5.21 7.00
C ASN A 53 -5.08 6.36 7.45
N THR A 54 -5.92 6.88 6.54
CA THR A 54 -6.78 8.03 6.87
C THR A 54 -7.82 7.75 7.95
N TYR A 55 -8.14 6.47 8.18
CA TYR A 55 -9.06 5.99 9.22
C TYR A 55 -8.31 5.34 10.40
N SER A 56 -6.97 5.45 10.42
CA SER A 56 -6.09 4.87 11.45
C SER A 56 -6.19 3.35 11.58
N TYR A 57 -6.60 2.64 10.52
CA TYR A 57 -6.72 1.19 10.57
C TYR A 57 -5.40 0.51 10.90
N SER A 58 -5.45 -0.35 11.93
CA SER A 58 -4.40 -1.33 12.19
C SER A 58 -4.42 -2.47 11.15
N PRO A 59 -3.35 -3.30 11.10
CA PRO A 59 -3.38 -4.51 10.30
C PRO A 59 -4.55 -5.45 10.67
N SER A 60 -4.78 -5.69 11.96
CA SER A 60 -5.88 -6.53 12.44
C SER A 60 -7.26 -5.97 12.12
N LYS A 61 -7.43 -4.65 12.22
CA LYS A 61 -8.67 -3.94 11.84
C LYS A 61 -8.97 -4.13 10.37
N PHE A 62 -7.99 -3.89 9.51
CA PHE A 62 -8.17 -4.02 8.07
C PHE A 62 -8.51 -5.47 7.68
N ALA A 63 -7.81 -6.46 8.24
CA ALA A 63 -8.12 -7.88 8.02
C ALA A 63 -9.56 -8.23 8.45
N TRP A 64 -9.99 -7.78 9.64
CA TRP A 64 -11.36 -7.98 10.12
C TRP A 64 -12.41 -7.39 9.17
N LEU A 65 -12.23 -6.13 8.78
CA LEU A 65 -13.16 -5.46 7.86
C LEU A 65 -13.17 -6.11 6.48
N ALA A 66 -12.02 -6.55 5.98
CA ALA A 66 -11.90 -7.26 4.71
C ALA A 66 -12.67 -8.58 4.74
N ARG A 67 -12.52 -9.36 5.82
CA ARG A 67 -13.27 -10.60 6.03
C ARG A 67 -14.77 -10.34 6.13
N LYS A 68 -15.17 -9.31 6.88
CA LYS A 68 -16.57 -8.92 7.06
C LYS A 68 -17.22 -8.44 5.76
N ALA A 69 -16.45 -7.78 4.89
CA ALA A 69 -16.89 -7.34 3.56
C ALA A 69 -16.94 -8.46 2.51
N GLY A 70 -16.48 -9.68 2.84
CA GLY A 70 -16.45 -10.79 1.89
C GLY A 70 -15.41 -10.64 0.79
N LEU A 71 -14.27 -9.97 1.06
CA LEU A 71 -13.19 -9.87 0.09
C LEU A 71 -12.60 -11.26 -0.22
N ALA A 72 -12.32 -11.51 -1.49
CA ALA A 72 -11.69 -12.74 -1.96
C ALA A 72 -10.23 -12.84 -1.48
N VAL A 73 -9.51 -11.72 -1.58
CA VAL A 73 -8.12 -11.56 -1.14
C VAL A 73 -7.91 -10.11 -0.68
N ALA A 74 -7.12 -9.93 0.38
CA ALA A 74 -6.77 -8.61 0.90
C ALA A 74 -5.25 -8.43 1.04
N GLY A 75 -4.78 -7.18 1.03
CA GLY A 75 -3.37 -6.88 1.16
C GLY A 75 -3.08 -5.52 1.79
N VAL A 76 -2.00 -5.48 2.56
CA VAL A 76 -1.46 -4.25 3.15
C VAL A 76 -0.13 -3.89 2.50
N VAL A 77 0.09 -2.60 2.27
CA VAL A 77 1.30 -2.06 1.64
C VAL A 77 1.66 -0.77 2.36
N ASP A 78 2.64 -0.80 3.27
CA ASP A 78 3.04 0.39 4.03
C ASP A 78 4.26 1.09 3.42
N PHE A 79 4.37 2.41 3.59
CA PHE A 79 5.52 3.16 3.09
C PHE A 79 6.81 2.87 3.86
N ASP A 80 7.85 2.45 3.16
CA ASP A 80 9.23 2.30 3.65
C ASP A 80 9.42 1.31 4.83
N VAL A 81 8.38 0.56 5.20
CA VAL A 81 8.38 -0.35 6.38
C VAL A 81 7.61 -1.64 6.12
N LEU A 82 7.85 -2.64 6.97
CA LEU A 82 7.18 -3.95 6.94
C LEU A 82 6.46 -4.27 8.26
N ASP A 83 6.31 -3.29 9.15
CA ASP A 83 5.80 -3.46 10.52
C ASP A 83 4.40 -4.08 10.57
N ALA A 84 3.57 -3.88 9.55
CA ALA A 84 2.24 -4.48 9.44
C ALA A 84 2.24 -5.98 9.10
N LEU A 85 3.31 -6.50 8.49
CA LEU A 85 3.30 -7.77 7.77
C LEU A 85 2.91 -8.95 8.66
N ASP A 86 3.65 -9.17 9.75
CA ASP A 86 3.46 -10.37 10.58
C ASP A 86 2.08 -10.34 11.27
N GLU A 87 1.64 -9.17 11.74
CA GLU A 87 0.32 -9.00 12.34
C GLU A 87 -0.80 -9.23 11.32
N PHE A 88 -0.69 -8.63 10.12
CA PHE A 88 -1.70 -8.76 9.08
C PHE A 88 -1.90 -10.21 8.65
N LEU A 89 -0.81 -10.94 8.38
CA LEU A 89 -0.88 -12.33 7.95
C LEU A 89 -1.42 -13.24 9.06
N ALA A 90 -1.05 -12.99 10.33
CA ALA A 90 -1.60 -13.73 11.46
C ALA A 90 -3.11 -13.49 11.61
N ALA A 91 -3.55 -12.24 11.53
CA ALA A 91 -4.96 -11.88 11.60
C ALA A 91 -5.76 -12.47 10.43
N ALA A 92 -5.23 -12.39 9.20
CA ALA A 92 -5.88 -12.94 8.02
C ALA A 92 -6.06 -14.47 8.13
N ARG A 93 -5.02 -15.18 8.61
CA ARG A 93 -5.09 -16.62 8.85
C ARG A 93 -6.15 -16.99 9.90
N MET A 94 -6.23 -16.25 11.00
CA MET A 94 -7.28 -16.44 12.02
C MET A 94 -8.70 -16.25 11.45
N LEU A 95 -8.84 -15.41 10.43
CA LEU A 95 -10.12 -15.05 9.82
C LEU A 95 -10.49 -15.93 8.62
N GLY A 96 -9.61 -16.83 8.18
CA GLY A 96 -9.79 -17.55 6.92
C GLY A 96 -9.74 -16.63 5.68
N LEU A 97 -9.05 -15.49 5.77
CA LEU A 97 -8.88 -14.50 4.70
C LEU A 97 -7.59 -14.78 3.93
N LYS A 98 -7.68 -14.92 2.60
CA LYS A 98 -6.49 -14.99 1.75
C LYS A 98 -5.80 -13.62 1.76
N ALA A 99 -4.49 -13.60 1.99
CA ALA A 99 -3.78 -12.34 2.21
C ALA A 99 -2.35 -12.31 1.67
N CYS A 100 -1.88 -11.10 1.35
CA CYS A 100 -0.46 -10.82 1.17
C CYS A 100 -0.08 -9.49 1.83
N ALA A 101 1.21 -9.26 2.03
CA ALA A 101 1.72 -7.99 2.53
C ALA A 101 2.88 -7.49 1.66
N GLY A 102 2.98 -6.17 1.55
CA GLY A 102 3.93 -5.46 0.72
C GLY A 102 4.51 -4.25 1.43
N LEU A 103 5.38 -3.56 0.71
CA LEU A 103 5.82 -2.21 1.04
C LEU A 103 5.84 -1.37 -0.22
N GLU A 104 5.58 -0.09 -0.06
CA GLU A 104 5.75 0.92 -1.10
C GLU A 104 6.89 1.86 -0.73
N THR A 105 7.63 2.34 -1.72
CA THR A 105 8.67 3.36 -1.55
C THR A 105 8.74 4.25 -2.79
N ARG A 106 9.68 5.20 -2.79
CA ARG A 106 10.02 6.00 -3.96
C ARG A 106 11.43 5.67 -4.42
N VAL A 107 11.60 5.56 -5.73
CA VAL A 107 12.84 5.20 -6.40
C VAL A 107 13.19 6.22 -7.48
N TYR A 108 14.47 6.26 -7.84
CA TYR A 108 14.97 6.99 -8.98
C TYR A 108 15.13 6.07 -10.21
N VAL A 109 14.63 6.53 -11.35
CA VAL A 109 14.69 5.86 -12.66
C VAL A 109 15.49 6.74 -13.63
N PRO A 110 16.80 6.46 -13.82
CA PRO A 110 17.69 7.34 -14.58
C PRO A 110 17.29 7.48 -16.06
N GLU A 111 16.71 6.45 -16.66
CA GLU A 111 16.22 6.42 -18.05
C GLU A 111 15.06 7.43 -18.28
N PHE A 112 14.40 7.83 -17.20
CA PHE A 112 13.28 8.77 -17.20
C PHE A 112 13.63 10.06 -16.43
N ALA A 113 14.91 10.38 -16.25
CA ALA A 113 15.37 11.54 -15.47
C ALA A 113 14.79 12.91 -15.90
N THR A 114 14.29 13.02 -17.14
CA THR A 114 13.67 14.25 -17.68
C THR A 114 12.15 14.18 -17.80
N ARG A 115 11.54 13.03 -17.49
CA ARG A 115 10.11 12.77 -17.66
C ARG A 115 9.47 12.50 -16.29
N VAL A 116 8.32 13.12 -16.04
CA VAL A 116 7.48 12.75 -14.88
C VAL A 116 6.88 11.37 -15.15
N ILE A 117 7.00 10.45 -14.19
CA ILE A 117 6.41 9.11 -14.24
C ILE A 117 5.11 9.13 -13.41
N ASN A 118 5.09 8.47 -12.26
CA ASN A 118 3.93 8.34 -11.38
C ASN A 118 4.07 9.18 -10.09
N SER A 119 5.18 9.92 -9.94
CA SER A 119 5.35 10.93 -8.89
C SER A 119 5.13 12.35 -9.46
N PRO A 120 3.95 12.96 -9.25
CA PRO A 120 3.58 14.20 -9.94
C PRO A 120 4.57 15.34 -9.69
N GLY A 121 5.11 15.89 -10.79
CA GLY A 121 6.02 17.03 -10.75
C GLY A 121 7.48 16.69 -10.39
N GLU A 122 7.82 15.41 -10.27
CA GLU A 122 9.16 14.94 -9.92
C GLU A 122 9.73 14.05 -11.04
N PRO A 123 10.43 14.62 -12.04
CA PRO A 123 11.03 13.85 -13.13
C PRO A 123 12.00 12.77 -12.64
N GLY A 124 11.91 11.57 -13.23
CA GLY A 124 12.72 10.41 -12.86
C GLY A 124 12.39 9.79 -11.50
N ILE A 125 11.41 10.31 -10.76
CA ILE A 125 10.97 9.70 -9.50
C ILE A 125 9.73 8.85 -9.75
N SER A 126 9.77 7.63 -9.22
CA SER A 126 8.68 6.67 -9.30
C SER A 126 8.33 6.18 -7.90
N TYR A 127 7.06 6.17 -7.53
CA TYR A 127 6.54 5.20 -6.59
C TYR A 127 6.83 3.80 -7.11
N HIS A 128 7.13 2.88 -6.20
CA HIS A 128 7.54 1.52 -6.52
C HIS A 128 7.24 0.61 -5.33
N MET A 129 6.84 -0.64 -5.57
CA MET A 129 6.50 -1.53 -4.46
C MET A 129 7.16 -2.91 -4.57
N GLY A 130 7.14 -3.62 -3.46
CA GLY A 130 7.25 -5.07 -3.44
C GLY A 130 6.00 -5.67 -2.80
N VAL A 131 5.57 -6.84 -3.28
CA VAL A 131 4.41 -7.57 -2.73
C VAL A 131 4.76 -9.02 -2.43
N GLY A 132 4.15 -9.58 -1.39
CA GLY A 132 4.34 -10.97 -0.97
C GLY A 132 5.61 -11.22 -0.17
N PHE A 133 6.01 -10.27 0.66
CA PHE A 133 7.14 -10.50 1.57
C PHE A 133 6.81 -11.64 2.55
N PRO A 134 7.73 -12.60 2.76
CA PRO A 134 7.45 -13.78 3.59
C PRO A 134 7.53 -13.52 5.10
N LYS A 135 8.24 -12.46 5.52
CA LYS A 135 8.45 -12.09 6.94
C LYS A 135 8.83 -10.62 7.08
N ALA A 136 8.48 -10.00 8.21
CA ALA A 136 8.84 -8.61 8.48
C ALA A 136 10.32 -8.45 8.87
N GLN A 137 10.86 -9.41 9.64
CA GLN A 137 12.21 -9.32 10.16
C GLN A 137 13.26 -9.76 9.11
N LEU A 138 13.84 -8.76 8.45
CA LEU A 138 14.95 -8.93 7.52
C LEU A 138 16.30 -9.03 8.25
N GLN A 139 17.31 -9.58 7.57
CA GLN A 139 18.68 -9.74 8.07
C GLN A 139 19.69 -9.15 7.08
N GLY A 140 20.96 -9.04 7.47
CA GLY A 140 22.05 -8.64 6.59
C GLY A 140 21.81 -7.32 5.84
N GLU A 141 22.13 -7.31 4.54
CA GLU A 141 22.01 -6.16 3.66
C GLU A 141 20.55 -5.72 3.46
N GLN A 142 19.60 -6.66 3.43
CA GLN A 142 18.17 -6.35 3.27
C GLN A 142 17.65 -5.54 4.46
N LYS A 143 18.06 -5.91 5.68
CA LYS A 143 17.75 -5.12 6.88
C LYS A 143 18.32 -3.71 6.79
N GLN A 144 19.58 -3.57 6.36
CA GLN A 144 20.21 -2.26 6.24
C GLN A 144 19.56 -1.40 5.17
N PHE A 145 19.17 -1.99 4.03
CA PHE A 145 18.44 -1.30 2.98
C PHE A 145 17.11 -0.74 3.49
N LEU A 146 16.29 -1.57 4.13
CA LEU A 146 15.00 -1.15 4.70
C LEU A 146 15.16 -0.04 5.76
N LEU A 147 16.15 -0.17 6.67
CA LEU A 147 16.46 0.87 7.65
C LEU A 147 16.88 2.19 6.99
N ASN A 148 17.65 2.12 5.91
CA ASN A 148 18.08 3.30 5.18
C ASN A 148 16.92 4.01 4.46
N LEU A 149 15.94 3.28 3.92
CA LEU A 149 14.70 3.88 3.37
C LEU A 149 14.01 4.71 4.45
N ARG A 150 13.76 4.08 5.61
CA ARG A 150 13.12 4.72 6.75
C ARG A 150 13.91 5.94 7.23
N HIS A 151 15.22 5.81 7.49
CA HIS A 151 16.05 6.93 7.95
C HIS A 151 16.03 8.11 6.98
N THR A 152 16.11 7.83 5.67
CA THR A 152 16.08 8.87 4.64
C THR A 152 14.74 9.59 4.63
N ALA A 153 13.62 8.86 4.72
CA ALA A 153 12.29 9.44 4.83
C ALA A 153 12.12 10.30 6.09
N GLN A 154 12.52 9.79 7.26
CA GLN A 154 12.40 10.52 8.53
C GLN A 154 13.27 11.78 8.57
N LYS A 155 14.48 11.74 8.00
CA LYS A 155 15.33 12.93 7.86
C LYS A 155 14.65 14.00 7.01
N ARG A 156 14.13 13.62 5.84
CA ARG A 156 13.39 14.56 4.95
C ARG A 156 12.18 15.17 5.67
N ASN A 157 11.43 14.39 6.43
CA ASN A 157 10.28 14.88 7.17
C ASN A 157 10.66 15.92 8.24
N ARG A 158 11.74 15.68 8.99
CA ARG A 158 12.24 16.63 9.99
C ARG A 158 12.70 17.94 9.36
N ASP A 159 13.45 17.86 8.26
CA ASP A 159 13.91 19.03 7.53
C ASP A 159 12.73 19.83 6.95
N LEU A 160 11.72 19.14 6.39
CA LEU A 160 10.48 19.73 5.90
C LEU A 160 9.71 20.41 7.03
N MET A 161 9.50 19.73 8.16
CA MET A 161 8.82 20.28 9.34
C MET A 161 9.51 21.54 9.82
N GLY A 162 10.85 21.58 9.87
CA GLY A 162 11.60 22.76 10.29
C GLY A 162 11.29 24.01 9.44
N ARG A 163 11.16 23.84 8.11
CA ARG A 163 10.76 24.93 7.20
C ARG A 163 9.29 25.32 7.37
N VAL A 164 8.41 24.34 7.50
CA VAL A 164 6.97 24.59 7.67
C VAL A 164 6.68 25.26 9.02
N ASN A 165 7.36 24.89 10.10
CA ASN A 165 7.27 25.53 11.42
C ASN A 165 7.63 27.02 11.38
N GLN A 166 8.62 27.41 10.58
CA GLN A 166 8.97 28.83 10.41
C GLN A 166 7.83 29.61 9.74
N HIS A 167 7.18 29.01 8.76
CA HIS A 167 6.06 29.63 8.04
C HIS A 167 4.79 29.70 8.88
N LEU A 168 4.47 28.64 9.62
CA LEU A 168 3.22 28.49 10.37
C LEU A 168 3.23 29.13 11.76
N LYS A 169 4.25 29.90 12.13
CA LYS A 169 4.25 30.66 13.39
C LYS A 169 2.93 31.43 13.62
N PRO A 170 2.33 31.34 14.83
CA PRO A 170 2.88 30.79 16.06
C PRO A 170 2.78 29.25 16.22
N VAL A 171 2.14 28.54 15.29
CA VAL A 171 2.01 27.07 15.33
C VAL A 171 3.36 26.43 15.01
N ASP A 172 3.93 25.73 15.98
CA ASP A 172 5.26 25.12 15.91
C ASP A 172 5.20 23.69 16.47
N LEU A 173 5.60 22.71 15.65
CA LEU A 173 5.59 21.30 16.05
C LEU A 173 6.91 20.86 16.65
N ASP A 174 6.82 20.11 17.74
CA ASP A 174 7.88 19.24 18.27
C ASP A 174 7.71 17.84 17.62
N TYR A 175 8.74 17.36 16.91
CA TYR A 175 8.63 16.12 16.13
C TYR A 175 8.31 14.91 17.00
N GLU A 176 8.98 14.80 18.15
CA GLU A 176 8.83 13.69 19.07
C GLU A 176 7.48 13.72 19.80
N LYS A 177 7.06 14.90 20.28
CA LYS A 177 5.85 15.02 21.10
C LYS A 177 4.56 15.13 20.29
N ASP A 178 4.60 15.84 19.18
CA ASP A 178 3.39 16.18 18.43
C ASP A 178 3.15 15.25 17.23
N VAL A 179 4.22 14.66 16.66
CA VAL A 179 4.13 13.93 15.38
C VAL A 179 4.41 12.44 15.53
N LEU A 180 5.50 12.07 16.21
CA LEU A 180 5.92 10.66 16.33
C LEU A 180 4.87 9.80 17.04
N VAL A 181 4.13 10.40 17.98
CA VAL A 181 3.03 9.78 18.73
C VAL A 181 1.82 9.39 17.87
N LEU A 182 1.77 9.83 16.61
CA LEU A 182 0.64 9.56 15.71
C LEU A 182 0.74 8.21 14.99
N THR A 183 1.85 7.47 15.17
CA THR A 183 2.04 6.15 14.58
C THR A 183 2.82 5.22 15.53
N PRO A 184 2.36 3.97 15.75
CA PRO A 184 2.96 3.08 16.74
C PRO A 184 4.38 2.62 16.36
N GLY A 185 4.68 2.61 15.06
CA GLY A 185 6.00 2.22 14.54
C GLY A 185 6.98 3.38 14.40
N GLY A 186 6.56 4.63 14.67
CA GLY A 186 7.42 5.82 14.50
C GLY A 186 7.80 6.13 13.05
N ASN A 187 7.02 5.66 12.07
CA ASN A 187 7.22 5.92 10.65
C ASN A 187 6.27 7.02 10.17
N VAL A 188 6.61 8.25 10.55
CA VAL A 188 5.83 9.45 10.24
C VAL A 188 5.83 9.73 8.73
N THR A 189 4.75 10.32 8.24
CA THR A 189 4.59 10.80 6.87
C THR A 189 4.14 12.27 6.86
N GLU A 190 4.12 12.91 5.69
CA GLU A 190 3.55 14.26 5.51
C GLU A 190 2.12 14.38 6.06
N ARG A 191 1.32 13.32 5.92
CA ARG A 191 -0.08 13.30 6.36
C ARG A 191 -0.19 13.38 7.89
N HIS A 192 0.69 12.70 8.62
CA HIS A 192 0.81 12.82 10.07
C HIS A 192 1.17 14.25 10.49
N MET A 193 2.12 14.88 9.80
CA MET A 193 2.49 16.27 10.08
C MET A 193 1.31 17.24 9.85
N CYS A 194 0.53 17.05 8.78
CA CYS A 194 -0.67 17.87 8.56
C CYS A 194 -1.66 17.76 9.72
N LEU A 195 -1.93 16.54 10.19
CA LEU A 195 -2.78 16.31 11.37
C LEU A 195 -2.19 16.95 12.64
N ALA A 196 -0.88 16.80 12.87
CA ALA A 196 -0.21 17.40 14.01
C ALA A 196 -0.33 18.93 14.00
N TYR A 197 -0.14 19.58 12.85
CA TYR A 197 -0.32 21.03 12.70
C TYR A 197 -1.75 21.48 13.03
N THR A 198 -2.76 20.73 12.58
CA THR A 198 -4.15 21.06 12.93
C THR A 198 -4.40 20.97 14.43
N ARG A 199 -3.94 19.90 15.10
CA ARG A 199 -4.09 19.73 16.55
C ARG A 199 -3.36 20.84 17.33
N LYS A 200 -2.13 21.15 16.93
CA LYS A 200 -1.33 22.20 17.57
C LYS A 200 -1.94 23.58 17.43
N ALA A 201 -2.53 23.88 16.27
CA ALA A 201 -3.21 25.15 16.06
C ALA A 201 -4.43 25.29 16.98
N GLN A 202 -5.21 24.23 17.18
CA GLN A 202 -6.35 24.26 18.11
C GLN A 202 -5.95 24.48 19.58
N GLU A 203 -4.77 24.03 19.98
CA GLU A 203 -4.26 24.30 21.34
C GLU A 203 -3.94 25.79 21.56
N ILE A 204 -3.65 26.52 20.47
CA ILE A 204 -3.25 27.93 20.50
C ILE A 204 -4.46 28.86 20.31
N PHE A 205 -5.36 28.51 19.40
CA PHE A 205 -6.53 29.32 19.04
C PHE A 205 -7.80 28.69 19.61
N SER A 206 -8.38 29.33 20.63
CA SER A 206 -9.65 28.91 21.25
C SER A 206 -10.89 29.36 20.48
N ASP A 207 -10.75 30.35 19.60
CA ASP A 207 -11.81 30.88 18.75
C ASP A 207 -11.71 30.31 17.33
N GLU A 208 -12.81 29.79 16.79
CA GLU A 208 -12.83 29.12 15.48
C GLU A 208 -12.65 30.11 14.33
N ASP A 209 -13.13 31.34 14.45
CA ASP A 209 -12.99 32.35 13.39
C ASP A 209 -11.55 32.86 13.33
N GLU A 210 -10.88 33.04 14.48
CA GLU A 210 -9.44 33.33 14.53
C GLU A 210 -8.60 32.19 13.94
N LEU A 211 -8.95 30.93 14.23
CA LEU A 211 -8.27 29.76 13.66
C LEU A 211 -8.48 29.67 12.14
N ALA A 212 -9.70 29.90 11.66
CA ALA A 212 -10.03 29.92 10.24
C ALA A 212 -9.26 31.02 9.50
N LYS A 213 -9.19 32.21 10.10
CA LYS A 213 -8.42 33.34 9.59
C LYS A 213 -6.93 33.04 9.54
N PHE A 214 -6.36 32.46 10.61
CA PHE A 214 -4.96 32.04 10.64
C PHE A 214 -4.63 31.09 9.49
N TRP A 215 -5.44 30.05 9.31
CA TRP A 215 -5.22 29.10 8.20
C TRP A 215 -5.37 29.77 6.84
N SER A 216 -6.38 30.62 6.68
CA SER A 216 -6.61 31.32 5.42
C SER A 216 -5.44 32.21 5.03
N GLU A 217 -4.90 32.96 5.99
CA GLU A 217 -3.73 33.81 5.80
C GLU A 217 -2.48 33.01 5.49
N LYS A 218 -2.19 31.94 6.26
CA LYS A 218 -0.97 31.14 6.09
C LYS A 218 -0.97 30.29 4.82
N LEU A 219 -2.13 29.81 4.39
CA LEU A 219 -2.26 28.93 3.21
C LEU A 219 -2.58 29.72 1.93
N GLY A 220 -2.98 30.99 2.05
CA GLY A 220 -3.33 31.85 0.92
C GLY A 220 -4.57 31.38 0.16
N VAL A 221 -5.49 30.69 0.85
CA VAL A 221 -6.77 30.21 0.33
C VAL A 221 -7.81 30.33 1.44
N GLU A 222 -9.07 30.57 1.11
CA GLU A 222 -10.14 30.65 2.11
C GLU A 222 -10.35 29.28 2.78
N ILE A 223 -10.32 29.27 4.11
CA ILE A 223 -10.62 28.12 4.96
C ILE A 223 -11.83 28.47 5.81
N GLU A 224 -12.94 27.79 5.54
CA GLU A 224 -14.18 27.92 6.30
C GLU A 224 -14.12 27.16 7.63
N SER A 225 -14.87 27.63 8.63
CA SER A 225 -15.02 26.95 9.93
C SER A 225 -15.55 25.52 9.80
N SER A 226 -16.23 25.18 8.69
CA SER A 226 -16.69 23.81 8.38
C SER A 226 -15.55 22.81 8.11
N ALA A 227 -14.35 23.30 7.75
CA ALA A 227 -13.12 22.50 7.64
C ALA A 227 -12.35 22.40 8.98
N LEU A 228 -12.82 23.17 9.97
CA LEU A 228 -12.64 23.10 11.40
C LEU A 228 -12.60 21.72 12.06
N PRO A 229 -11.58 21.30 12.83
CA PRO A 229 -10.18 21.72 12.82
C PRO A 229 -9.28 20.88 11.92
N ASN A 230 -9.75 19.72 11.51
CA ASN A 230 -8.99 18.69 10.82
C ASN A 230 -9.79 18.08 9.66
N GLY A 231 -10.76 18.84 9.14
CA GLY A 231 -11.53 18.46 7.98
C GLY A 231 -10.62 18.25 6.76
N ARG A 232 -11.04 17.35 5.87
CA ARG A 232 -10.29 16.96 4.67
C ARG A 232 -9.75 18.16 3.90
N LYS A 233 -10.59 19.16 3.64
CA LYS A 233 -10.20 20.37 2.90
C LYS A 233 -8.98 21.07 3.51
N LEU A 234 -8.94 21.19 4.84
CA LEU A 234 -7.83 21.82 5.54
C LEU A 234 -6.57 20.95 5.48
N LEU A 235 -6.66 19.65 5.77
CA LEU A 235 -5.50 18.75 5.71
C LEU A 235 -4.86 18.72 4.31
N ASP A 236 -5.70 18.67 3.26
CA ASP A 236 -5.25 18.71 1.87
C ASP A 236 -4.64 20.09 1.53
N ALA A 237 -5.23 21.19 2.01
CA ALA A 237 -4.69 22.53 1.81
C ALA A 237 -3.33 22.75 2.50
N ILE A 238 -3.17 22.31 3.75
CA ILE A 238 -1.88 22.35 4.48
C ILE A 238 -0.82 21.64 3.64
N ARG A 239 -1.09 20.40 3.23
CA ARG A 239 -0.14 19.60 2.44
C ARG A 239 0.19 20.27 1.11
N ALA A 240 -0.82 20.67 0.34
CA ALA A 240 -0.64 21.25 -0.99
C ALA A 240 0.10 22.59 -0.96
N LYS A 241 -0.18 23.45 0.02
CA LYS A 241 0.37 24.81 0.11
C LYS A 241 1.70 24.89 0.83
N THR A 242 2.02 23.93 1.71
CA THR A 242 3.26 23.99 2.50
C THR A 242 4.26 22.90 2.14
N MET A 243 3.83 21.70 1.73
CA MET A 243 4.71 20.52 1.61
C MET A 243 4.97 20.09 0.16
N LYS A 244 4.09 20.47 -0.78
CA LYS A 244 4.22 20.15 -2.21
C LYS A 244 4.88 21.27 -3.01
N ARG A 245 5.18 21.01 -4.28
CA ARG A 245 5.87 21.93 -5.18
C ARG A 245 5.31 23.36 -5.10
N GLY A 246 6.18 24.32 -4.80
CA GLY A 246 5.82 25.73 -4.58
C GLY A 246 5.53 26.10 -3.12
N GLY A 247 5.37 25.12 -2.24
CA GLY A 247 5.25 25.32 -0.79
C GLY A 247 6.61 25.46 -0.10
N VAL A 248 6.61 26.15 1.03
CA VAL A 248 7.80 26.50 1.83
C VAL A 248 8.64 25.29 2.30
N GLY A 249 8.00 24.14 2.51
CA GLY A 249 8.62 22.90 2.95
C GLY A 249 9.20 22.07 1.82
N TYR A 250 8.79 22.33 0.57
CA TYR A 250 9.19 21.54 -0.58
C TYR A 250 10.61 21.85 -1.03
N ILE A 251 11.40 20.79 -1.22
CA ILE A 251 12.69 20.84 -1.89
C ILE A 251 12.60 19.85 -3.06
N PRO A 252 12.95 20.26 -4.29
CA PRO A 252 13.03 19.34 -5.42
C PRO A 252 13.97 18.18 -5.08
N PRO A 253 13.57 16.92 -5.37
CA PRO A 253 14.49 15.80 -5.28
C PRO A 253 15.75 16.02 -6.10
N ASP A 254 16.91 15.67 -5.54
CA ASP A 254 18.18 15.60 -6.26
C ASP A 254 18.57 14.17 -6.62
N LYS A 255 19.61 14.03 -7.45
CA LYS A 255 20.22 12.73 -7.73
C LYS A 255 20.85 12.20 -6.44
N GLY A 256 20.23 11.19 -5.83
CA GLY A 256 20.63 10.61 -4.54
C GLY A 256 19.58 10.73 -3.44
N SER A 257 18.52 11.50 -3.66
CA SER A 257 17.39 11.61 -2.72
C SER A 257 16.60 10.30 -2.53
N PHE A 258 16.69 9.39 -3.50
CA PHE A 258 15.98 8.11 -3.53
C PHE A 258 16.90 6.99 -4.05
N PRO A 259 16.72 5.73 -3.60
CA PRO A 259 17.45 4.59 -4.14
C PRO A 259 17.14 4.38 -5.63
N MET A 260 18.06 3.76 -6.38
CA MET A 260 17.77 3.39 -7.77
C MET A 260 16.70 2.30 -7.82
N MET A 261 15.83 2.33 -8.83
CA MET A 261 14.83 1.27 -9.05
C MET A 261 15.47 -0.12 -9.12
N ALA A 262 16.62 -0.24 -9.79
CA ALA A 262 17.36 -1.49 -9.88
C ALA A 262 17.83 -2.00 -8.50
N ASP A 263 18.27 -1.11 -7.61
CA ASP A 263 18.72 -1.49 -6.28
C ASP A 263 17.54 -1.95 -5.42
N THR A 264 16.42 -1.23 -5.51
CA THR A 264 15.17 -1.59 -4.84
C THR A 264 14.63 -2.93 -5.34
N ASN A 265 14.66 -3.20 -6.65
CA ASN A 265 14.26 -4.50 -7.19
C ASN A 265 15.15 -5.64 -6.68
N ARG A 266 16.48 -5.44 -6.63
CA ARG A 266 17.39 -6.43 -6.04
C ARG A 266 17.08 -6.69 -4.57
N PHE A 267 16.79 -5.63 -3.80
CA PHE A 267 16.38 -5.74 -2.41
C PHE A 267 15.06 -6.53 -2.24
N ILE A 268 14.04 -6.23 -3.05
CA ILE A 268 12.74 -6.92 -2.98
C ILE A 268 12.89 -8.40 -3.33
N LEU A 269 13.61 -8.72 -4.41
CA LEU A 269 13.87 -10.10 -4.83
C LEU A 269 14.65 -10.88 -3.76
N ALA A 270 15.70 -10.27 -3.19
CA ALA A 270 16.50 -10.91 -2.16
C ALA A 270 15.74 -11.05 -0.83
N SER A 271 14.72 -10.23 -0.61
CA SER A 271 13.76 -10.37 0.50
C SER A 271 12.67 -11.43 0.22
N GLY A 272 12.69 -12.06 -0.96
CA GLY A 272 11.76 -13.11 -1.34
C GLY A 272 10.41 -12.62 -1.88
N ALA A 273 10.26 -11.33 -2.16
CA ALA A 273 9.01 -10.74 -2.67
C ALA A 273 9.04 -10.55 -4.20
N ILE A 274 7.91 -10.11 -4.76
CA ILE A 274 7.77 -9.72 -6.17
C ILE A 274 7.94 -8.20 -6.28
N PRO A 275 8.92 -7.69 -7.05
CA PRO A 275 8.98 -6.26 -7.37
C PRO A 275 7.89 -5.88 -8.37
N VAL A 276 7.26 -4.74 -8.15
CA VAL A 276 6.08 -4.31 -8.90
C VAL A 276 6.26 -2.85 -9.31
N HIS A 277 6.08 -2.59 -10.60
CA HIS A 277 6.00 -1.23 -11.10
C HIS A 277 4.65 -0.62 -10.71
N THR A 278 4.62 0.56 -10.11
CA THR A 278 3.33 1.24 -9.85
C THR A 278 2.99 2.17 -10.99
N TRP A 279 1.70 2.29 -11.29
CA TRP A 279 1.18 3.14 -12.36
C TRP A 279 0.09 4.06 -11.79
N LEU A 280 0.11 5.33 -12.20
CA LEU A 280 -0.77 6.37 -11.70
C LEU A 280 -2.04 6.49 -12.54
N ASP A 281 -1.93 7.03 -13.76
CA ASP A 281 -3.10 7.30 -14.62
C ASP A 281 -2.83 7.45 -16.12
N GLY A 282 -1.59 7.27 -16.57
CA GLY A 282 -1.22 7.31 -17.99
C GLY A 282 -1.11 8.71 -18.57
N THR A 283 -1.29 9.77 -17.78
CA THR A 283 -1.33 11.14 -18.31
C THR A 283 0.04 11.82 -18.33
N SER A 284 0.99 11.34 -17.54
CA SER A 284 2.34 11.88 -17.46
C SER A 284 3.17 11.52 -18.71
N GLN A 285 4.23 12.28 -18.97
CA GLN A 285 5.10 12.01 -20.12
C GLN A 285 5.75 10.63 -20.05
N GLY A 286 6.16 10.18 -18.86
CA GLY A 286 6.76 8.86 -18.66
C GLY A 286 5.75 7.73 -18.83
N GLU A 287 4.51 7.90 -18.35
CA GLU A 287 3.48 6.87 -18.50
C GLU A 287 2.82 6.85 -19.87
N LYS A 288 2.94 7.91 -20.67
CA LYS A 288 2.59 7.87 -22.10
C LYS A 288 3.52 6.95 -22.90
N ASP A 289 4.75 6.75 -22.42
CA ASP A 289 5.72 5.80 -22.95
C ASP A 289 5.74 4.49 -22.11
N ILE A 290 4.55 3.99 -21.71
CA ILE A 290 4.41 2.87 -20.74
C ILE A 290 5.16 1.59 -21.17
N GLU A 291 5.24 1.32 -22.47
CA GLU A 291 5.95 0.13 -22.98
C GLU A 291 7.46 0.22 -22.71
N GLU A 292 8.08 1.38 -22.95
CA GLU A 292 9.47 1.65 -22.61
C GLU A 292 9.68 1.59 -21.09
N LEU A 293 8.77 2.17 -20.32
CA LEU A 293 8.85 2.18 -18.86
C LEU A 293 8.79 0.76 -18.28
N LEU A 294 7.89 -0.09 -18.79
CA LEU A 294 7.82 -1.49 -18.39
C LEU A 294 9.05 -2.27 -18.86
N ASP A 295 9.62 -1.99 -20.04
CA ASP A 295 10.89 -2.61 -20.46
C ASP A 295 12.01 -2.32 -19.46
N VAL A 296 12.16 -1.06 -19.03
CA VAL A 296 13.15 -0.66 -18.02
C VAL A 296 12.86 -1.34 -16.67
N ALA A 297 11.62 -1.28 -16.18
CA ALA A 297 11.25 -1.88 -14.91
C ALA A 297 11.48 -3.40 -14.88
N MET A 298 11.07 -4.11 -15.94
CA MET A 298 11.23 -5.56 -16.07
C MET A 298 12.70 -5.95 -16.22
N SER A 299 13.51 -5.18 -16.96
CA SER A 299 14.94 -5.46 -17.14
C SER A 299 15.72 -5.45 -15.82
N THR A 300 15.20 -4.77 -14.81
CA THR A 300 15.81 -4.68 -13.48
C THR A 300 15.10 -5.53 -12.41
N GLY A 301 14.05 -6.26 -12.77
CA GLY A 301 13.43 -7.29 -11.91
C GLY A 301 11.94 -7.12 -11.61
N ALA A 302 11.27 -6.06 -12.08
CA ALA A 302 9.81 -5.94 -11.90
C ALA A 302 9.09 -7.10 -12.63
N ALA A 303 8.16 -7.75 -11.91
CA ALA A 303 7.43 -8.92 -12.40
C ALA A 303 5.92 -8.82 -12.17
N ALA A 304 5.44 -7.64 -11.83
CA ALA A 304 4.02 -7.29 -11.71
C ALA A 304 3.83 -5.77 -11.92
N ILE A 305 2.59 -5.34 -12.06
CA ILE A 305 2.20 -3.93 -12.09
C ILE A 305 1.13 -3.63 -11.03
N ASN A 306 1.12 -2.42 -10.47
CA ASN A 306 0.07 -1.95 -9.57
C ASN A 306 -0.73 -0.82 -10.21
N VAL A 307 -2.04 -0.87 -10.04
CA VAL A 307 -2.98 0.18 -10.44
C VAL A 307 -3.93 0.48 -9.28
N ILE A 308 -4.31 1.76 -9.11
CA ILE A 308 -5.37 2.17 -8.17
C ILE A 308 -6.63 2.48 -8.99
N PRO A 309 -7.60 1.56 -9.12
CA PRO A 309 -8.69 1.70 -10.08
C PRO A 309 -9.54 2.95 -9.87
N ASP A 310 -9.95 3.28 -8.64
CA ASP A 310 -10.80 4.44 -8.32
C ASP A 310 -10.23 5.81 -8.80
N ARG A 311 -8.93 5.89 -9.11
CA ARG A 311 -8.30 7.11 -9.66
C ARG A 311 -8.45 7.26 -11.18
N ASN A 312 -8.88 6.19 -11.85
CA ASN A 312 -8.68 5.97 -13.27
C ASN A 312 -9.97 5.77 -14.07
N TYR A 313 -11.12 6.08 -13.47
CA TYR A 313 -12.39 6.14 -14.19
C TYR A 313 -13.35 7.12 -13.53
N THR A 314 -14.45 7.41 -14.21
CA THR A 314 -15.60 8.12 -13.66
C THR A 314 -16.85 7.34 -14.07
N PRO A 315 -17.67 6.84 -13.13
CA PRO A 315 -18.81 5.99 -13.46
C PRO A 315 -19.74 6.62 -14.50
N GLY A 316 -19.98 5.90 -15.60
CA GLY A 316 -20.85 6.33 -16.70
C GLY A 316 -20.23 7.36 -17.63
N ALA A 317 -18.93 7.66 -17.50
CA ALA A 317 -18.24 8.65 -18.31
C ALA A 317 -16.95 8.07 -18.93
N LYS A 318 -16.89 8.10 -20.27
CA LYS A 318 -15.65 7.81 -21.00
C LYS A 318 -14.69 9.00 -20.88
N ASN A 319 -13.45 8.72 -20.50
CA ASN A 319 -12.39 9.72 -20.39
C ASN A 319 -11.02 9.07 -20.64
N GLU A 320 -10.00 9.91 -20.89
CA GLU A 320 -8.62 9.48 -21.19
C GLU A 320 -8.06 8.50 -20.15
N LYS A 321 -8.35 8.68 -18.86
CA LYS A 321 -7.83 7.79 -17.80
C LYS A 321 -8.45 6.41 -17.86
N THR A 322 -9.75 6.32 -18.18
CA THR A 322 -10.42 5.03 -18.39
C THR A 322 -9.79 4.30 -19.57
N ASP A 323 -9.54 5.00 -20.69
CA ASP A 323 -8.89 4.40 -21.87
C ASP A 323 -7.46 3.94 -21.53
N ASN A 324 -6.70 4.76 -20.79
CA ASN A 324 -5.35 4.41 -20.33
C ASN A 324 -5.36 3.21 -19.37
N LEU A 325 -6.37 3.09 -18.49
CA LEU A 325 -6.57 1.94 -17.61
C LEU A 325 -6.73 0.66 -18.41
N TYR A 326 -7.63 0.64 -19.40
CA TYR A 326 -7.79 -0.55 -20.26
C TYR A 326 -6.49 -0.88 -21.00
N HIS A 327 -5.81 0.13 -21.54
CA HIS A 327 -4.56 -0.07 -22.27
C HIS A 327 -3.46 -0.69 -21.39
N VAL A 328 -3.26 -0.18 -20.16
CA VAL A 328 -2.22 -0.70 -19.27
C VAL A 328 -2.54 -2.11 -18.78
N ILE A 329 -3.82 -2.45 -18.58
CA ILE A 329 -4.23 -3.82 -18.23
C ILE A 329 -4.03 -4.78 -19.40
N GLU A 330 -4.40 -4.39 -20.62
CA GLU A 330 -4.13 -5.19 -21.83
C GLU A 330 -2.63 -5.45 -22.01
N LEU A 331 -1.79 -4.42 -21.79
CA LEU A 331 -0.34 -4.55 -21.86
C LEU A 331 0.22 -5.47 -20.77
N ALA A 332 -0.32 -5.38 -19.54
CA ALA A 332 0.05 -6.28 -18.45
C ALA A 332 -0.28 -7.74 -18.80
N GLU A 333 -1.47 -8.03 -19.34
CA GLU A 333 -1.84 -9.37 -19.77
C GLU A 333 -0.95 -9.90 -20.89
N LYS A 334 -0.66 -9.07 -21.92
CA LYS A 334 0.23 -9.39 -23.03
C LYS A 334 1.65 -9.70 -22.56
N ARG A 335 2.12 -9.03 -21.51
CA ARG A 335 3.43 -9.25 -20.88
C ARG A 335 3.39 -10.28 -19.74
N HIS A 336 2.23 -10.86 -19.46
CA HIS A 336 1.99 -11.80 -18.36
C HIS A 336 2.34 -11.26 -16.97
N LEU A 337 2.20 -9.95 -16.76
CA LEU A 337 2.39 -9.28 -15.48
C LEU A 337 1.09 -9.37 -14.65
N PRO A 338 1.11 -10.01 -13.47
CA PRO A 338 0.00 -9.91 -12.53
C PRO A 338 -0.24 -8.46 -12.09
N VAL A 339 -1.49 -8.10 -11.83
CA VAL A 339 -1.92 -6.75 -11.49
C VAL A 339 -2.33 -6.65 -10.02
N VAL A 340 -1.60 -5.87 -9.23
CA VAL A 340 -2.00 -5.47 -7.87
C VAL A 340 -3.02 -4.33 -7.99
N VAL A 341 -4.16 -4.46 -7.31
CA VAL A 341 -5.15 -3.39 -7.19
C VAL A 341 -5.56 -3.17 -5.75
N GLY A 342 -5.93 -1.94 -5.41
CA GLY A 342 -6.48 -1.59 -4.12
C GLY A 342 -6.77 -0.11 -4.03
N THR A 343 -7.20 0.33 -2.86
CA THR A 343 -7.74 1.69 -2.66
C THR A 343 -6.75 2.66 -2.02
N GLU A 344 -5.57 2.18 -1.62
CA GLU A 344 -4.54 2.81 -0.78
C GLU A 344 -5.01 3.19 0.63
N MET A 345 -6.19 3.81 0.76
CA MET A 345 -6.76 4.33 2.01
C MET A 345 -5.86 5.35 2.75
N ASN A 346 -5.03 6.08 2.02
CA ASN A 346 -4.15 7.16 2.51
C ASN A 346 -4.76 8.57 2.41
N SER A 347 -6.01 8.71 1.98
CA SER A 347 -6.68 9.99 1.80
C SER A 347 -8.17 9.90 2.17
N PRO A 348 -8.74 10.90 2.89
CA PRO A 348 -10.14 10.85 3.29
C PRO A 348 -11.09 10.74 2.09
N GLY A 349 -12.10 9.88 2.18
CA GLY A 349 -13.11 9.67 1.14
C GLY A 349 -12.74 8.60 0.11
N GLN A 350 -11.56 7.98 0.20
CA GLN A 350 -11.27 6.75 -0.52
C GLN A 350 -12.18 5.63 -0.03
N LYS A 351 -12.61 4.77 -0.96
CA LYS A 351 -13.47 3.63 -0.66
C LYS A 351 -12.72 2.55 0.10
N PHE A 352 -13.46 1.73 0.86
CA PHE A 352 -12.90 0.51 1.46
C PHE A 352 -12.58 -0.56 0.40
N VAL A 353 -13.38 -0.62 -0.67
CA VAL A 353 -13.22 -1.51 -1.82
C VAL A 353 -13.58 -0.72 -3.08
N ASP A 354 -12.86 -0.94 -4.18
CA ASP A 354 -13.23 -0.39 -5.48
C ASP A 354 -14.64 -0.85 -5.89
N ASP A 355 -15.34 -0.04 -6.68
CA ASP A 355 -16.69 -0.38 -7.13
C ASP A 355 -16.65 -1.27 -8.38
N TYR A 356 -16.36 -2.55 -8.15
CA TYR A 356 -16.20 -3.57 -9.19
C TYR A 356 -17.49 -3.87 -10.00
N LYS A 357 -18.63 -3.32 -9.60
CA LYS A 357 -19.92 -3.48 -10.30
C LYS A 357 -20.16 -2.43 -11.38
N THR A 358 -19.30 -1.42 -11.45
CA THR A 358 -19.35 -0.39 -12.50
C THR A 358 -19.08 -0.99 -13.88
N GLU A 359 -19.59 -0.33 -14.92
CA GLU A 359 -19.39 -0.77 -16.31
C GLU A 359 -17.90 -0.77 -16.67
N GLU A 360 -17.13 0.15 -16.09
CA GLU A 360 -15.70 0.30 -16.33
C GLU A 360 -14.85 -0.78 -15.65
N LEU A 361 -15.15 -1.14 -14.39
CA LEU A 361 -14.32 -2.09 -13.65
C LEU A 361 -14.76 -3.55 -13.80
N SER A 362 -16.05 -3.82 -14.01
CA SER A 362 -16.56 -5.20 -14.10
C SER A 362 -15.85 -6.07 -15.15
N PRO A 363 -15.43 -5.57 -16.34
CA PRO A 363 -14.67 -6.37 -17.30
C PRO A 363 -13.25 -6.73 -16.82
N LEU A 364 -12.69 -5.96 -15.89
CA LEU A 364 -11.31 -6.13 -15.39
C LEU A 364 -11.23 -7.05 -14.16
N VAL A 365 -12.37 -7.31 -13.49
CA VAL A 365 -12.45 -8.16 -12.29
C VAL A 365 -11.78 -9.53 -12.46
N PRO A 366 -11.95 -10.27 -13.58
CA PRO A 366 -11.28 -11.55 -13.76
C PRO A 366 -9.74 -11.44 -13.71
N VAL A 367 -9.17 -10.38 -14.28
CA VAL A 367 -7.72 -10.12 -14.28
C VAL A 367 -7.23 -9.82 -12.86
N PHE A 368 -7.98 -8.99 -12.13
CA PHE A 368 -7.66 -8.63 -10.75
C PHE A 368 -7.74 -9.81 -9.80
N LEU A 369 -8.81 -10.61 -9.88
CA LEU A 369 -8.99 -11.79 -9.04
C LEU A 369 -7.93 -12.86 -9.29
N LYS A 370 -7.61 -13.12 -10.57
CA LYS A 370 -6.51 -14.01 -10.96
C LYS A 370 -5.19 -13.55 -10.34
N SER A 371 -4.87 -12.27 -10.48
CA SER A 371 -3.63 -11.70 -9.96
C SER A 371 -3.56 -11.78 -8.43
N ALA A 372 -4.67 -11.50 -7.76
CA ALA A 372 -4.77 -11.61 -6.31
C ALA A 372 -4.50 -13.04 -5.80
N HIS A 373 -5.03 -14.06 -6.49
CA HIS A 373 -4.71 -15.46 -6.19
C HIS A 373 -3.23 -15.79 -6.40
N ILE A 374 -2.60 -15.27 -7.47
CA ILE A 374 -1.15 -15.42 -7.70
C ILE A 374 -0.35 -14.85 -6.53
N PHE A 375 -0.68 -13.63 -6.06
CA PHE A 375 0.04 -13.00 -4.95
C PHE A 375 -0.15 -13.74 -3.62
N TYR A 376 -1.36 -14.24 -3.35
CA TYR A 376 -1.61 -15.08 -2.17
C TYR A 376 -0.81 -16.38 -2.22
N ALA A 377 -0.86 -17.10 -3.34
CA ALA A 377 -0.09 -18.34 -3.52
C ALA A 377 1.42 -18.11 -3.41
N HIS A 378 1.92 -17.02 -4.00
CA HIS A 378 3.31 -16.61 -3.84
C HIS A 378 3.66 -16.41 -2.37
N SER A 379 2.85 -15.64 -1.64
CA SER A 379 3.11 -15.27 -0.25
C SER A 379 3.22 -16.50 0.63
N VAL A 380 2.25 -17.42 0.51
CA VAL A 380 2.26 -18.65 1.32
C VAL A 380 3.41 -19.56 0.91
N LEU A 381 3.57 -19.86 -0.38
CA LEU A 381 4.58 -20.83 -0.82
C LEU A 381 6.01 -20.33 -0.57
N GLN A 382 6.23 -19.01 -0.67
CA GLN A 382 7.49 -18.38 -0.28
C GLN A 382 7.70 -18.47 1.24
N GLN A 383 6.69 -18.17 2.05
CA GLN A 383 6.82 -18.19 3.51
C GLN A 383 7.06 -19.61 4.06
N LYS A 384 6.36 -20.62 3.52
CA LYS A 384 6.35 -21.98 4.07
C LYS A 384 7.52 -22.85 3.57
N SER A 385 8.00 -22.58 2.35
CA SER A 385 9.04 -23.41 1.72
C SER A 385 10.06 -22.64 0.85
N GLY A 386 9.96 -21.32 0.73
CA GLY A 386 10.87 -20.54 -0.12
C GLY A 386 10.70 -20.76 -1.62
N LEU A 387 9.57 -21.33 -2.05
CA LEU A 387 9.31 -21.73 -3.44
C LEU A 387 8.39 -20.74 -4.18
N GLY A 388 8.44 -19.45 -3.82
CA GLY A 388 7.57 -18.41 -4.36
C GLY A 388 7.80 -18.07 -5.83
N TYR A 389 7.00 -17.15 -6.36
CA TYR A 389 6.92 -16.77 -7.77
C TYR A 389 8.23 -16.29 -8.41
N THR A 390 9.12 -15.68 -7.62
CA THR A 390 10.44 -15.17 -8.04
C THR A 390 11.61 -16.05 -7.60
N SER A 391 11.33 -17.19 -6.95
CA SER A 391 12.34 -18.11 -6.43
C SER A 391 13.10 -18.86 -7.54
N GLU A 392 14.26 -19.41 -7.17
CA GLU A 392 15.00 -20.34 -8.05
C GLU A 392 14.19 -21.59 -8.39
N TRP A 393 13.35 -22.07 -7.46
CA TRP A 393 12.43 -23.18 -7.73
C TRP A 393 11.47 -22.85 -8.87
N ALA A 394 10.85 -21.67 -8.86
CA ALA A 394 9.93 -21.27 -9.92
C ALA A 394 10.64 -21.11 -11.26
N LYS A 395 11.89 -20.61 -11.27
CA LYS A 395 12.71 -20.53 -12.50
C LYS A 395 13.03 -21.89 -13.08
N LYS A 396 13.22 -22.91 -12.24
CA LYS A 396 13.52 -24.29 -12.66
C LYS A 396 12.29 -25.05 -13.14
N ASN A 397 11.11 -24.76 -12.59
CA ASN A 397 9.89 -25.57 -12.82
C ASN A 397 8.99 -25.07 -13.95
N PHE A 398 9.16 -23.84 -14.44
CA PHE A 398 8.29 -23.28 -15.49
C PHE A 398 9.10 -22.77 -16.68
N ASN A 399 8.65 -23.09 -17.89
CA ASN A 399 9.35 -22.68 -19.11
C ASN A 399 9.08 -21.22 -19.49
N ASN A 400 7.92 -20.70 -19.09
CA ASN A 400 7.49 -19.34 -19.38
C ASN A 400 6.60 -18.77 -18.27
N VAL A 401 6.40 -17.45 -18.31
CA VAL A 401 5.62 -16.72 -17.29
C VAL A 401 4.13 -17.09 -17.33
N ALA A 402 3.58 -17.44 -18.49
CA ALA A 402 2.17 -17.84 -18.61
C ALA A 402 1.87 -19.15 -17.87
N GLU A 403 2.72 -20.17 -18.03
CA GLU A 403 2.65 -21.44 -17.28
C GLU A 403 2.78 -21.20 -15.77
N LYS A 404 3.75 -20.36 -15.37
CA LYS A 404 3.95 -19.99 -13.97
C LYS A 404 2.71 -19.29 -13.40
N ASN A 405 2.13 -18.33 -14.12
CA ASN A 405 0.91 -17.64 -13.69
C ASN A 405 -0.24 -18.61 -13.50
N LYS A 406 -0.42 -19.56 -14.43
CA LYS A 406 -1.48 -20.58 -14.33
C LYS A 406 -1.33 -21.44 -13.07
N PHE A 407 -0.10 -21.86 -12.75
CA PHE A 407 0.17 -22.62 -11.54
C PHE A 407 -0.15 -21.82 -10.27
N PHE A 408 0.40 -20.60 -10.14
CA PHE A 408 0.19 -19.79 -8.93
C PHE A 408 -1.27 -19.34 -8.79
N GLU A 409 -1.97 -19.07 -9.90
CA GLU A 409 -3.42 -18.84 -9.90
C GLU A 409 -4.17 -20.06 -9.37
N GLN A 410 -3.91 -21.24 -9.92
CA GLN A 410 -4.58 -22.48 -9.49
C GLN A 410 -4.32 -22.78 -8.01
N LEU A 411 -3.06 -22.70 -7.58
CA LEU A 411 -2.68 -22.88 -6.18
C LEU A 411 -3.42 -21.86 -5.29
N GLY A 412 -3.46 -20.59 -5.72
CA GLY A 412 -4.12 -19.52 -4.97
C GLY A 412 -5.63 -19.67 -4.88
N ILE A 413 -6.27 -20.30 -5.88
CA ILE A 413 -7.70 -20.63 -5.87
C ILE A 413 -7.99 -21.73 -4.83
N VAL A 414 -7.27 -22.85 -4.92
CA VAL A 414 -7.58 -24.06 -4.13
C VAL A 414 -7.10 -23.98 -2.68
N LEU A 415 -5.98 -23.31 -2.44
CA LEU A 415 -5.38 -23.20 -1.11
C LEU A 415 -6.25 -22.35 -0.20
N LYS A 416 -6.66 -22.92 0.94
CA LYS A 416 -7.39 -22.21 1.99
C LYS A 416 -6.42 -21.77 3.10
N PRO A 417 -6.63 -20.62 3.76
CA PRO A 417 -5.72 -20.13 4.82
C PRO A 417 -5.50 -21.13 5.97
N GLN A 418 -6.54 -21.89 6.35
CA GLN A 418 -6.41 -22.97 7.33
C GLN A 418 -5.50 -24.14 6.90
N ASN A 419 -5.26 -24.31 5.59
CA ASN A 419 -4.46 -25.40 5.02
C ASN A 419 -3.03 -24.97 4.63
N GLU A 420 -2.63 -23.72 4.85
CA GLU A 420 -1.31 -23.21 4.46
C GLU A 420 -0.13 -24.04 5.02
N ASP A 421 -0.30 -24.64 6.19
CA ASP A 421 0.75 -25.45 6.82
C ASP A 421 1.02 -26.77 6.09
N MET A 422 0.14 -27.20 5.17
CA MET A 422 0.40 -28.37 4.30
C MET A 422 1.58 -28.14 3.35
N LEU A 423 1.94 -26.87 3.13
CA LEU A 423 3.06 -26.45 2.28
C LEU A 423 4.36 -26.23 3.06
N ILE A 424 4.45 -26.61 4.35
CA ILE A 424 5.69 -26.48 5.14
C ILE A 424 6.73 -27.50 4.68
N GLY A 425 7.97 -27.03 4.52
CA GLY A 425 9.14 -27.91 4.39
C GLY A 425 9.18 -28.72 3.09
N LEU A 426 8.55 -28.23 2.03
CA LEU A 426 8.67 -28.84 0.70
C LEU A 426 10.12 -28.76 0.23
N SER A 427 10.57 -29.85 -0.40
CA SER A 427 11.90 -29.92 -0.99
C SER A 427 12.03 -28.94 -2.16
N GLU A 428 13.23 -28.37 -2.34
CA GLU A 428 13.57 -27.56 -3.54
C GLU A 428 13.48 -28.34 -4.87
N ASN A 429 13.30 -29.66 -4.81
CA ASN A 429 13.14 -30.53 -5.98
C ASN A 429 11.70 -31.01 -6.20
N VAL A 430 10.73 -30.59 -5.37
CA VAL A 430 9.30 -30.90 -5.60
C VAL A 430 8.89 -30.34 -6.97
N ILE A 431 8.09 -31.08 -7.73
CA ILE A 431 7.52 -30.56 -8.99
C ILE A 431 6.19 -29.84 -8.75
N ALA A 432 5.78 -28.99 -9.68
CA ALA A 432 4.59 -28.16 -9.53
C ALA A 432 3.32 -28.99 -9.29
N GLU A 433 3.17 -30.13 -9.96
CA GLU A 433 2.03 -31.03 -9.81
C GLU A 433 1.93 -31.59 -8.38
N GLU A 434 3.05 -31.99 -7.78
CA GLU A 434 3.11 -32.51 -6.40
C GLU A 434 2.74 -31.45 -5.36
N VAL A 435 3.00 -30.16 -5.65
CA VAL A 435 2.56 -29.05 -4.79
C VAL A 435 1.04 -28.92 -4.82
N LEU A 436 0.40 -29.06 -5.98
CA LEU A 436 -1.05 -28.99 -6.14
C LEU A 436 -1.77 -30.20 -5.54
N GLU A 437 -1.18 -31.39 -5.61
CA GLU A 437 -1.74 -32.60 -5.00
C GLU A 437 -1.77 -32.56 -3.47
N LYS A 438 -1.01 -31.63 -2.86
CA LYS A 438 -0.92 -31.47 -1.41
C LYS A 438 -2.01 -30.59 -0.79
N VAL A 439 -2.79 -29.83 -1.55
CA VAL A 439 -3.65 -28.74 -1.02
C VAL A 439 -5.15 -29.00 -1.12
#